data_AF-A0AAD9BFU0-F1
#
_entry.id   AF-A0AAD9BFU0-F1
#
_cell.length_a   1.000
_cell.length_b   1.000
_cell.length_c   1.000
_cell.angle_alpha   90.00
_cell.angle_beta   90.00
_cell.angle_gamma   90.00
#
_symmetry.space_group_name_H-M   'P 1'
#
loop_
_entity.id
_entity.type
_entity.pdbx_description
1 polymer ?
#
loop_
_entity_poly.entity_id
_entity_poly.type
_entity_poly.pdbx_seq_one_letter_code
_entity_poly.pdbx_strand_id
1 'polypeptide(L)'
;MQHQRTHSSERPFSCSYCEKTFNNNNSLKLHLRVHSGEKPYRKAFSQGSHLRTHLSHVHAGGKQFICDRCGKRYSDKRNLTLHKCGYA
;
A
#
# COMPACT_ATOMS: atom_id res chain seq x y z
N MET A 1 -26.39 -36.91 11.30
CA MET A 1 -25.13 -36.28 11.74
C MET A 1 -25.08 -34.85 11.22
N GLN A 2 -25.73 -33.93 11.93
CA GLN A 2 -25.69 -32.50 11.61
C GLN A 2 -24.34 -31.98 12.10
N HIS A 3 -23.54 -31.38 11.21
CA HIS A 3 -22.34 -30.65 11.63
C HIS A 3 -22.78 -29.41 12.42
N GLN A 4 -22.98 -29.59 13.72
CA GLN A 4 -22.93 -28.50 14.67
C GLN A 4 -21.46 -28.09 14.79
N ARG A 5 -20.99 -27.26 13.85
CA ARG A 5 -19.79 -26.46 14.09
C ARG A 5 -20.21 -25.40 15.11
N THR A 6 -19.88 -25.68 16.36
CA THR A 6 -19.84 -24.74 17.47
C THR A 6 -19.00 -23.53 17.09
N HIS A 7 -19.60 -22.57 16.39
CA HIS A 7 -19.07 -21.21 16.29
C HIS A 7 -19.45 -20.44 17.56
N SER A 8 -19.07 -20.98 18.73
CA SER A 8 -19.14 -20.25 20.01
C SER A 8 -17.95 -19.32 20.18
N SER A 9 -17.60 -18.60 19.11
CA SER A 9 -16.75 -17.43 19.17
C SER A 9 -17.68 -16.25 19.01
N GLU A 10 -18.23 -15.74 20.12
CA GLU A 10 -18.97 -14.47 20.14
C GLU A 10 -18.04 -13.36 19.62
N ARG A 11 -18.03 -13.21 18.31
CA ARG A 11 -17.36 -12.16 17.56
C ARG A 11 -18.50 -11.29 17.05
N PRO A 12 -19.09 -10.43 17.92
CA PRO A 12 -20.27 -9.65 17.58
C PRO A 12 -20.04 -8.67 16.43
N PHE A 13 -18.78 -8.46 16.04
CA PHE A 13 -18.38 -7.56 14.98
C PHE A 13 -18.11 -8.35 13.69
N SER A 14 -19.14 -8.51 12.86
CA SER A 14 -19.04 -9.10 11.52
C SER A 14 -18.77 -8.03 10.44
N CYS A 15 -18.05 -8.42 9.39
CA CYS A 15 -17.92 -7.60 8.20
C CYS A 15 -19.17 -7.72 7.32
N SER A 16 -19.65 -6.60 6.78
CA SER A 16 -20.79 -6.58 5.85
C SER A 16 -20.42 -6.93 4.41
N TYR A 17 -19.12 -6.89 4.07
CA TYR A 17 -18.61 -7.17 2.72
C TYR A 17 -18.03 -8.59 2.59
N CYS A 18 -17.76 -9.27 3.70
CA CYS A 18 -17.31 -10.66 3.71
C CYS A 18 -17.69 -11.36 5.02
N GLU A 19 -17.65 -12.68 5.06
CA GLU A 19 -18.06 -13.48 6.22
C GLU A 19 -17.04 -13.49 7.39
N LYS A 20 -16.11 -12.53 7.43
CA LYS A 20 -15.12 -12.43 8.51
C LYS A 20 -15.73 -11.79 9.75
N THR A 21 -15.44 -12.40 10.89
CA THR A 21 -15.90 -11.94 12.22
C THR A 21 -14.71 -11.57 13.12
N PHE A 22 -14.89 -10.55 13.94
CA PHE A 22 -13.86 -9.95 14.80
C PHE A 22 -14.33 -9.88 16.25
N ASN A 23 -13.38 -10.00 17.18
CA ASN A 23 -13.68 -9.98 18.63
C ASN A 23 -13.85 -8.56 19.19
N ASN A 24 -13.50 -7.53 18.42
CA ASN A 24 -13.64 -6.14 18.85
C ASN A 24 -13.93 -5.21 17.64
N ASN A 25 -14.58 -4.08 17.93
CA ASN A 25 -14.97 -3.08 16.92
C ASN A 25 -13.76 -2.45 16.22
N ASN A 26 -12.65 -2.25 16.93
CA ASN A 26 -11.45 -1.64 16.34
C ASN A 26 -10.88 -2.52 15.22
N SER A 27 -10.77 -3.83 15.44
CA SER A 27 -10.34 -4.82 14.46
C SER A 27 -11.28 -4.88 13.25
N LEU A 28 -12.60 -4.80 13.46
CA LEU A 28 -13.56 -4.68 12.35
C LEU A 28 -13.35 -3.39 11.55
N LYS A 29 -13.21 -2.23 12.22
CA LYS A 29 -12.91 -0.95 11.54
C LYS A 29 -11.61 -0.99 10.75
N LEU A 30 -10.54 -1.58 11.30
CA LEU A 30 -9.28 -1.76 10.58
C LEU A 30 -9.48 -2.63 9.33
N HIS A 31 -10.28 -3.68 9.44
CA HIS A 31 -10.60 -4.61 8.36
C HIS A 31 -11.44 -3.97 7.25
N LEU A 32 -12.45 -3.17 7.58
CA LEU A 32 -13.30 -2.50 6.60
C LEU A 32 -12.51 -1.62 5.62
N ARG A 33 -11.34 -1.12 6.02
CA ARG A 33 -10.42 -0.36 5.16
C ARG A 33 -9.84 -1.18 3.99
N VAL A 34 -9.83 -2.51 4.10
CA VAL A 34 -9.44 -3.38 2.99
C VAL A 34 -10.49 -3.33 1.88
N HIS A 35 -11.77 -3.17 2.23
CA HIS A 35 -12.88 -3.05 1.28
C HIS A 35 -13.04 -1.63 0.74
N SER A 36 -12.82 -0.59 1.56
CA SER A 36 -12.88 0.81 1.10
C SER A 36 -11.61 1.28 0.39
N GLY A 37 -10.50 0.55 0.51
CA GLY A 37 -9.20 0.96 -0.01
C GLY A 37 -8.58 2.16 0.72
N GLU A 38 -9.17 2.61 1.83
CA GLU A 38 -8.68 3.74 2.61
C GLU A 38 -7.37 3.39 3.32
N LYS A 39 -6.27 3.97 2.84
CA LYS A 39 -4.98 3.88 3.54
C LYS A 39 -4.95 4.89 4.70
N PRO A 40 -4.85 4.43 5.96
CA PRO A 40 -4.94 5.28 7.15
C PRO A 40 -3.76 6.25 7.32
N TYR A 41 -2.65 6.00 6.61
CA TYR A 41 -1.49 6.87 6.60
C TYR A 41 -1.39 7.55 5.24
N ARG A 42 -1.84 8.81 5.15
CA ARG A 42 -1.22 9.74 4.20
C ARG A 42 0.25 9.79 4.58
N LYS A 43 1.17 9.45 3.67
CA LYS A 43 2.61 9.59 3.93
C LYS A 43 2.86 11.05 4.30
N ALA A 44 3.09 11.31 5.58
CA ALA A 44 3.47 12.62 6.07
C ALA A 44 4.98 12.74 5.91
N PHE A 45 5.42 13.60 5.01
CA PHE A 45 6.83 13.89 4.84
C PHE A 45 7.17 15.13 5.66
N SER A 46 8.20 15.04 6.50
CA SER A 46 8.72 16.18 7.25
C SER A 46 9.39 17.24 6.37
N GLN A 47 9.79 16.85 5.15
CA GLN A 47 10.43 17.74 4.17
C GLN A 47 9.61 17.79 2.87
N GLY A 48 9.30 19.00 2.39
CA GLY A 48 8.48 19.21 1.20
C GLY A 48 9.08 18.66 -0.11
N SER A 49 10.42 18.57 -0.20
CA SER A 49 11.13 17.90 -1.30
C SER A 49 10.77 16.41 -1.39
N HIS A 50 10.71 15.70 -0.26
CA HIS A 50 10.35 14.28 -0.22
C HIS A 50 8.89 14.07 -0.62
N LEU A 51 7.98 14.97 -0.19
CA LEU A 51 6.59 14.94 -0.65
C LEU A 51 6.50 15.15 -2.16
N ARG A 52 7.21 16.14 -2.70
CA ARG A 52 7.21 16.43 -4.15
C ARG A 52 7.74 15.25 -4.96
N THR A 53 8.84 14.64 -4.52
CA THR A 53 9.39 13.42 -5.15
C THR A 53 8.38 12.27 -5.06
N HIS A 54 7.77 12.04 -3.91
CA HIS A 54 6.75 11.00 -3.74
C HIS A 54 5.53 11.19 -4.66
N LEU A 55 4.98 12.41 -4.70
CA LEU A 55 3.83 12.74 -5.54
C LEU A 55 4.17 12.55 -7.02
N SER A 56 5.36 13.00 -7.44
CA SER A 56 5.86 12.81 -8.81
C SER A 56 5.89 11.33 -9.18
N HIS A 57 6.50 10.45 -8.36
CA HIS A 57 6.66 9.04 -8.75
C HIS A 57 5.43 8.16 -8.58
N VAL A 58 4.59 8.44 -7.58
CA VAL A 58 3.52 7.51 -7.16
C VAL A 58 2.16 7.95 -7.67
N HIS A 59 1.91 9.25 -7.77
CA HIS A 59 0.58 9.78 -8.04
C HIS A 59 0.46 10.43 -9.42
N ALA A 60 1.52 11.08 -9.92
CA ALA A 60 1.46 11.90 -11.12
C ALA A 60 2.10 11.27 -12.37
N GLY A 61 2.60 10.02 -12.30
CA GLY A 61 3.39 9.44 -13.41
C GLY A 61 4.59 10.31 -13.81
N GLY A 62 5.08 11.11 -12.87
CA GLY A 62 6.03 12.18 -13.08
C GLY A 62 7.38 11.69 -13.58
N LYS A 63 8.09 12.62 -14.22
CA LYS A 63 9.34 12.43 -14.97
C LYS A 63 10.32 11.54 -14.19
N GLN A 64 10.31 10.25 -14.51
CA GLN A 64 11.28 9.29 -14.00
C GLN A 64 12.50 9.31 -14.89
N PHE A 65 13.66 9.18 -14.27
CA PHE A 65 14.92 9.06 -14.99
C PHE A 65 15.11 7.58 -15.31
N ILE A 66 15.03 7.22 -16.59
CA ILE A 66 15.11 5.83 -17.03
C ILE A 66 16.49 5.58 -17.62
N CYS A 67 17.12 4.47 -17.27
CA CYS A 67 18.28 4.01 -18.00
C CYS A 67 17.84 3.45 -19.35
N ASP A 68 18.28 4.05 -20.44
CA ASP A 68 17.85 3.64 -21.80
C ASP A 68 18.28 2.22 -22.16
N ARG A 69 19.34 1.70 -21.53
CA ARG A 69 19.85 0.34 -21.82
C ARG A 69 19.11 -0.76 -21.08
N CYS A 70 18.73 -0.54 -19.82
CA CYS A 70 18.13 -1.58 -18.98
C CYS A 70 16.72 -1.27 -18.48
N GLY A 71 16.16 -0.10 -18.83
CA GLY A 71 14.81 0.31 -18.44
C GLY A 71 14.62 0.63 -16.95
N LYS A 72 15.69 0.61 -16.13
CA LYS A 72 15.58 0.91 -14.69
C LYS A 72 15.18 2.35 -14.45
N ARG A 73 14.19 2.55 -13.56
CA ARG A 73 13.62 3.86 -13.20
C ARG A 73 14.24 4.37 -11.91
N TYR A 74 14.70 5.61 -11.92
CA TYR A 74 15.32 6.30 -10.79
C TYR A 74 14.50 7.51 -10.37
N SER A 75 14.55 7.81 -9.06
CA SER A 75 13.83 8.94 -8.46
C SER A 75 14.41 10.29 -8.85
N ASP A 76 15.70 10.33 -9.17
CA ASP A 76 16.40 11.55 -9.53
C ASP A 76 17.55 11.27 -10.51
N LYS A 77 18.03 12.34 -11.14
CA LYS A 77 19.10 12.30 -12.13
C LYS A 77 20.42 11.81 -11.54
N ARG A 78 20.73 12.15 -10.27
CA ARG A 78 21.99 11.74 -9.62
C ARG A 78 22.08 10.23 -9.51
N ASN A 79 20.99 9.58 -9.09
CA ASN A 79 20.89 8.14 -8.98
C ASN A 79 20.99 7.44 -10.35
N LEU A 80 20.44 8.05 -11.42
CA LEU A 80 20.68 7.56 -12.79
C LEU A 80 22.15 7.75 -13.22
N THR A 81 22.79 8.88 -12.89
CA THR A 81 24.19 9.14 -13.25
C THR A 81 25.16 8.21 -12.52
N LEU A 82 24.88 7.86 -11.26
CA LEU A 82 25.66 6.89 -10.49
C LEU A 82 25.37 5.44 -10.92
N HIS A 83 24.27 5.20 -11.61
CA HIS A 83 23.95 3.88 -12.11
C HIS A 83 24.89 3.49 -13.25
N LYS A 84 25.72 2.48 -12.98
CA LYS A 84 26.47 1.77 -14.01
C LYS A 84 25.62 0.63 -14.55
N CYS A 85 25.21 0.74 -15.81
CA CYS A 85 24.50 -0.33 -16.50
C CYS A 85 25.50 -1.41 -16.92
N GLY A 86 25.30 -2.64 -16.42
CA GLY A 86 26.13 -3.80 -16.77
C GLY A 86 25.70 -4.51 -18.06
N TYR A 87 24.62 -4.05 -18.69
CA TYR A 87 24.25 -4.47 -20.05
C TYR A 87 25.10 -3.68 -21.04
N ALA A 88 25.92 -4.40 -21.80
CA ALA A 88 26.74 -3.88 -22.88
C ALA A 88 25.84 -3.43 -24.04
#